data_AF-A0A535UHC7-F1
#
_entry.id   AF-A0A535UHC7-F1
#
_cell.length_a   1.000
_cell.length_b   1.000
_cell.length_c   1.000
_cell.angle_alpha   90.00
_cell.angle_beta   90.00
_cell.angle_gamma   90.00
#
_symmetry.space_group_name_H-M   'P 1'
#
loop_
_entity.id
_entity.type
_entity.pdbx_description
1 polymer ?
#
loop_
_entity_poly.entity_id
_entity_poly.type
_entity_poly.pdbx_seq_one_letter_code
_entity_poly.pdbx_strand_id
1 'polypeptide(L)'
;MSEHARKRARAVLRGRDSGNIILLLDNLKETNVSDIKYLDRNHDQRFLTWVYPCAIMRGKYQGIRVASCYGKATFKRDAQDQDFLDTLEKQWEETWRMWLFRAWGIIDYGRSMFGVFLLALIIVLGFGLTYHFHPDLISYGSHSQTPFSPFYFSIVTFTTLGFGDVTPNGVGGEMIVSLQVISGYLTLGLLIAILANKVARRS
;
A
#
# COMPACT_ATOMS: atom_id res chain seq x y z
N MET A 1 45.74 18.44 -36.90
CA MET A 1 45.15 19.37 -35.92
C MET A 1 43.99 18.64 -35.23
N SER A 2 44.25 18.21 -33.99
CA SER A 2 43.41 17.58 -32.94
C SER A 2 42.27 16.60 -33.28
N GLU A 3 42.55 15.31 -33.09
CA GLU A 3 41.56 14.26 -32.85
C GLU A 3 41.31 14.15 -31.32
N HIS A 4 40.09 14.49 -30.87
CA HIS A 4 39.71 14.46 -29.45
C HIS A 4 39.49 13.02 -28.96
N ALA A 5 40.55 12.43 -28.39
CA ALA A 5 40.49 11.19 -27.63
C ALA A 5 39.64 11.35 -26.35
N ARG A 6 38.36 10.96 -26.40
CA ARG A 6 37.51 10.80 -25.21
C ARG A 6 38.08 9.67 -24.33
N LYS A 7 38.77 10.05 -23.24
CA LYS A 7 39.19 9.14 -22.15
C LYS A 7 37.94 8.49 -21.52
N ARG A 8 37.63 7.25 -21.89
CA ARG A 8 36.73 6.38 -21.10
C ARG A 8 37.51 5.90 -19.87
N ALA A 9 37.27 6.49 -18.71
CA ALA A 9 37.83 6.01 -17.46
C ALA A 9 37.16 4.68 -17.06
N ARG A 10 37.84 3.55 -17.30
CA ARG A 10 37.50 2.26 -16.69
C ARG A 10 38.13 2.19 -15.31
N ALA A 11 37.38 2.52 -14.26
CA ALA A 11 37.81 2.30 -12.88
C ALA A 11 37.44 0.87 -12.45
N VAL A 12 38.44 -0.02 -12.33
CA VAL A 12 38.28 -1.33 -11.69
C VAL A 12 38.56 -1.15 -10.20
N LEU A 13 37.49 -1.02 -9.40
CA LEU A 13 37.60 -0.84 -7.96
C LEU A 13 37.85 -2.19 -7.29
N ARG A 14 39.12 -2.47 -6.95
CA ARG A 14 39.50 -3.65 -6.15
C ARG A 14 39.46 -3.32 -4.66
N GLY A 15 38.72 -4.18 -3.93
CA GLY A 15 38.66 -4.35 -2.48
C GLY A 15 39.46 -3.38 -1.62
N ARG A 16 38.77 -2.40 -1.05
CA ARG A 16 39.17 -1.75 0.20
C ARG A 16 37.90 -1.36 0.95
N ASP A 17 37.76 -1.94 2.15
CA ASP A 17 36.67 -1.84 3.13
C ASP A 17 35.50 -0.90 2.79
N SER A 18 34.39 -1.54 2.46
CA SER A 18 33.09 -0.97 2.08
C SER A 18 32.38 -0.31 3.27
N GLY A 19 32.99 0.71 3.88
CA GLY A 19 32.41 1.45 4.99
C GLY A 19 31.80 2.80 4.60
N ASN A 20 32.47 3.58 3.74
CA ASN A 20 32.07 4.96 3.44
C ASN A 20 32.64 5.42 2.09
N ILE A 21 32.02 5.03 0.98
CA ILE A 21 32.23 5.73 -0.30
C ILE A 21 31.00 6.60 -0.53
N ILE A 22 31.01 7.79 0.05
CA ILE A 22 30.06 8.86 -0.26
C ILE A 22 30.48 9.41 -1.63
N LEU A 23 29.82 8.93 -2.68
CA LEU A 23 29.96 9.51 -4.02
C LEU A 23 29.28 10.89 -4.00
N LEU A 24 30.08 11.95 -4.00
CA LEU A 24 29.61 13.33 -4.12
C LEU A 24 28.72 13.46 -5.36
N LEU A 25 27.48 13.93 -5.14
CA LEU A 25 26.36 13.95 -6.09
C LEU A 25 26.64 14.68 -7.42
N ASP A 26 27.65 15.55 -7.48
CA ASP A 26 27.90 16.39 -8.66
C ASP A 26 28.48 15.64 -9.86
N ASN A 27 29.06 14.44 -9.68
CA ASN A 27 29.74 13.72 -10.76
C ASN A 27 29.00 12.45 -11.24
N LEU A 28 27.81 12.17 -10.70
CA LEU A 28 27.04 10.96 -11.01
C LEU A 28 26.04 11.12 -12.16
N LYS A 29 25.78 12.34 -12.64
CA LYS A 29 24.82 12.58 -13.73
C LYS A 29 25.22 11.89 -15.05
N GLU A 30 26.50 11.59 -15.26
CA GLU A 30 26.99 10.94 -16.47
C GLU A 30 27.67 9.58 -16.24
N THR A 31 27.74 9.08 -15.00
CA THR A 31 28.40 7.79 -14.75
C THR A 31 27.42 6.65 -14.95
N ASN A 32 27.59 5.93 -16.06
CA ASN A 32 26.88 4.67 -16.28
C ASN A 32 27.49 3.57 -15.39
N VAL A 33 26.79 3.21 -14.31
CA VAL A 33 27.22 2.21 -13.32
C VAL A 33 26.66 0.80 -13.66
N SER A 34 26.23 0.58 -14.90
CA SER A 34 25.58 -0.68 -15.33
C SER A 34 26.48 -1.92 -15.23
N ASP A 35 27.81 -1.76 -15.21
CA ASP A 35 28.80 -2.85 -15.28
C ASP A 35 29.55 -3.11 -13.95
N ILE A 36 28.91 -2.84 -12.79
CA ILE A 36 29.47 -3.35 -11.53
C ILE A 36 29.17 -4.85 -11.41
N LYS A 37 30.12 -5.66 -11.89
CA LYS A 37 30.12 -7.11 -11.69
C LYS A 37 30.59 -7.40 -10.26
N TYR A 38 29.64 -7.59 -9.34
CA TYR A 38 29.95 -8.10 -8.00
C TYR A 38 30.47 -9.54 -8.12
N LEU A 39 31.78 -9.71 -8.03
CA LEU A 39 32.41 -11.01 -7.85
C LEU A 39 32.33 -11.38 -6.37
N ASP A 40 31.13 -11.69 -5.88
CA ASP A 40 31.00 -12.28 -4.55
C ASP A 40 31.52 -13.72 -4.61
N ARG A 41 32.70 -13.93 -4.04
CA ARG A 41 33.36 -15.23 -3.97
C ARG A 41 32.81 -16.08 -2.81
N ASN A 42 31.93 -15.54 -1.96
CA ASN A 42 31.53 -16.17 -0.70
C ASN A 42 30.07 -16.61 -0.58
N HIS A 43 29.23 -16.46 -1.62
CA HIS A 43 27.83 -16.89 -1.54
C HIS A 43 27.13 -16.35 -0.28
N ASP A 44 27.52 -15.15 0.16
CA ASP A 44 27.10 -14.64 1.45
C ASP A 44 25.70 -14.01 1.29
N GLN A 45 24.67 -14.82 1.49
CA GLN A 45 23.26 -14.42 1.32
C GLN A 45 22.81 -13.32 2.31
N ARG A 46 23.72 -12.76 3.11
CA ARG A 46 23.47 -11.62 4.02
C ARG A 46 22.91 -10.38 3.33
N PHE A 47 23.09 -10.21 2.02
CA PHE A 47 22.43 -9.14 1.25
C PHE A 47 20.93 -9.38 1.00
N LEU A 48 20.44 -10.63 1.11
CA LEU A 48 19.04 -10.99 0.90
C LEU A 48 18.19 -10.85 2.18
N THR A 49 18.81 -10.62 3.33
CA THR A 49 18.15 -10.59 4.65
C THR A 49 17.77 -9.19 5.15
N TRP A 50 18.17 -8.12 4.46
CA TRP A 50 17.75 -6.77 4.85
C TRP A 50 16.23 -6.61 4.71
N VAL A 51 15.57 -6.34 5.83
CA VAL A 51 14.16 -5.93 5.90
C VAL A 51 14.13 -4.42 5.89
N TYR A 52 13.54 -3.83 4.86
CA TYR A 52 13.36 -2.38 4.74
C TYR A 52 11.88 -2.04 4.96
N PRO A 53 11.57 -0.95 5.69
CA PRO A 53 10.19 -0.48 5.77
C PRO A 53 9.79 0.19 4.45
N CYS A 54 8.71 -0.24 3.80
CA CYS A 54 8.25 0.41 2.55
C CYS A 54 7.90 1.91 2.76
N ALA A 55 7.56 2.31 3.99
CA ALA A 55 7.26 3.70 4.34
C ALA A 55 8.41 4.68 4.07
N ILE A 56 9.68 4.27 4.20
CA ILE A 56 10.84 5.17 3.99
C ILE A 56 11.19 5.38 2.51
N MET A 57 10.53 4.64 1.62
CA MET A 57 10.78 4.69 0.17
C MET A 57 10.00 5.81 -0.52
N ARG A 58 8.96 6.37 0.10
CA ARG A 58 8.11 7.39 -0.52
C ARG A 58 8.87 8.64 -0.95
N GLY A 59 8.63 9.09 -2.18
CA GLY A 59 9.19 10.32 -2.77
C GLY A 59 10.65 10.23 -3.19
N LYS A 60 11.28 9.05 -3.12
CA LYS A 60 12.72 8.87 -3.40
C LYS A 60 13.00 8.03 -4.64
N TYR A 61 11.98 7.44 -5.25
CA TYR A 61 12.12 6.37 -6.23
C TYR A 61 11.71 6.82 -7.64
N GLN A 62 11.53 8.13 -7.89
CA GLN A 62 11.16 8.68 -9.19
C GLN A 62 12.23 8.45 -10.27
N GLY A 63 11.83 7.83 -11.38
CA GLY A 63 12.65 7.67 -12.59
C GLY A 63 13.78 6.66 -12.43
N ILE A 64 13.70 5.78 -11.43
CA ILE A 64 14.73 4.75 -11.19
C ILE A 64 14.65 3.63 -12.23
N ARG A 65 15.80 3.06 -12.60
CA ARG A 65 15.87 1.90 -13.50
C ARG A 65 16.29 0.63 -12.76
N VAL A 66 15.40 0.09 -11.94
CA VAL A 66 15.70 -1.07 -11.06
C VAL A 66 15.57 -2.43 -11.75
N ALA A 67 14.94 -2.49 -12.93
CA ALA A 67 14.73 -3.74 -13.68
C ALA A 67 16.05 -4.48 -13.99
N SER A 68 17.13 -3.76 -14.28
CA SER A 68 18.45 -4.32 -14.60
C SER A 68 19.37 -4.48 -13.39
N CYS A 69 18.97 -4.06 -12.20
CA CYS A 69 19.81 -4.14 -11.00
C CYS A 69 19.94 -5.60 -10.52
N TYR A 70 21.07 -5.95 -9.91
CA TYR A 70 21.22 -7.21 -9.17
C TYR A 70 20.72 -7.03 -7.73
N GLY A 71 19.93 -7.97 -7.20
CA GLY A 71 19.35 -7.84 -5.85
C GLY A 71 18.12 -8.70 -5.62
N LYS A 72 17.57 -8.61 -4.41
CA LYS A 72 16.37 -9.36 -3.96
C LYS A 72 15.16 -9.02 -4.83
N ALA A 73 14.44 -10.04 -5.32
CA ALA A 73 13.29 -9.86 -6.21
C ALA A 73 12.16 -9.01 -5.57
N THR A 74 11.92 -9.18 -4.26
CA THR A 74 10.93 -8.39 -3.52
C THR A 74 11.28 -6.90 -3.50
N PHE A 75 12.56 -6.56 -3.30
CA PHE A 75 13.04 -5.18 -3.31
C PHE A 75 12.88 -4.53 -4.68
N LYS A 76 13.25 -5.24 -5.75
CA LYS A 76 13.10 -4.69 -7.10
C LYS A 76 11.64 -4.34 -7.40
N ARG A 77 10.72 -5.21 -7.00
CA ARG A 77 9.29 -5.00 -7.19
C ARG A 77 8.76 -3.86 -6.32
N ASP A 78 9.10 -3.82 -5.03
CA ASP A 78 8.68 -2.73 -4.13
C ASP A 78 9.23 -1.37 -4.61
N ALA A 79 10.45 -1.34 -5.13
CA ALA A 79 11.06 -0.15 -5.71
C ALA A 79 10.34 0.30 -6.99
N GLN A 80 9.99 -0.63 -7.88
CA GLN A 80 9.18 -0.33 -9.08
C GLN A 80 7.77 0.15 -8.72
N ASP A 81 7.12 -0.48 -7.73
CA ASP A 81 5.82 -0.06 -7.24
C ASP A 81 5.91 1.35 -6.63
N GLN A 82 7.01 1.68 -5.94
CA GLN A 82 7.21 3.02 -5.39
C GLN A 82 7.51 4.08 -6.46
N ASP A 83 8.30 3.77 -7.48
CA ASP A 83 8.51 4.65 -8.63
C ASP A 83 7.19 5.01 -9.33
N PHE A 84 6.32 4.01 -9.50
CA PHE A 84 4.98 4.21 -10.04
C PHE A 84 4.13 5.14 -9.16
N LEU A 85 4.09 4.90 -7.84
CA LEU A 85 3.35 5.75 -6.89
C LEU A 85 3.90 7.19 -6.86
N ASP A 86 5.22 7.36 -6.82
CA ASP A 86 5.84 8.68 -6.79
C ASP A 86 5.62 9.44 -8.11
N THR A 87 5.57 8.73 -9.24
CA THR A 87 5.24 9.30 -10.56
C THR A 87 3.78 9.73 -10.62
N LEU A 88 2.86 8.90 -10.12
CA LEU A 88 1.44 9.25 -10.03
C LEU A 88 1.19 10.45 -9.10
N GLU A 89 1.85 10.47 -7.94
CA GLU A 89 1.74 11.57 -6.98
C GLU A 89 2.06 12.91 -7.64
N LYS A 90 3.14 12.97 -8.41
CA LYS A 90 3.56 14.17 -9.14
C LYS A 90 2.64 14.50 -10.31
N GLN A 91 2.14 13.50 -11.04
CA GLN A 91 1.20 13.73 -12.14
C GLN A 91 -0.14 14.29 -11.67
N TRP A 92 -0.61 13.89 -10.48
CA TRP A 92 -1.93 14.26 -9.97
C TRP A 92 -1.89 15.41 -8.96
N GLU A 93 -0.72 15.98 -8.68
CA GLU A 93 -0.51 17.03 -7.67
C GLU A 93 -1.39 18.26 -7.87
N GLU A 94 -1.63 18.67 -9.11
CA GLU A 94 -2.48 19.83 -9.45
C GLU A 94 -3.94 19.48 -9.75
N THR A 95 -4.33 18.20 -9.62
CA THR A 95 -5.70 17.75 -9.94
C THR A 95 -6.47 17.39 -8.68
N TRP A 96 -7.80 17.52 -8.72
CA TRP A 96 -8.70 17.02 -7.66
C TRP A 96 -8.48 15.53 -7.32
N ARG A 97 -7.90 14.76 -8.25
CA ARG A 97 -7.47 13.36 -8.08
C ARG A 97 -6.48 13.16 -6.94
N MET A 98 -5.78 14.20 -6.49
CA MET A 98 -4.93 14.14 -5.29
C MET A 98 -5.73 13.77 -4.03
N TRP A 99 -7.00 14.15 -3.93
CA TRP A 99 -7.86 13.73 -2.82
C TRP A 99 -8.15 12.23 -2.85
N LEU A 100 -8.38 11.66 -4.03
CA LEU A 100 -8.52 10.21 -4.21
C LEU A 100 -7.20 9.48 -3.89
N PHE A 101 -6.07 10.04 -4.32
CA PHE A 101 -4.75 9.47 -4.03
C PHE A 101 -4.44 9.50 -2.53
N ARG A 102 -4.76 10.59 -1.84
CA ARG A 102 -4.64 10.70 -0.38
C ARG A 102 -5.56 9.73 0.35
N ALA A 103 -6.82 9.62 -0.09
CA ALA A 103 -7.76 8.64 0.46
C ALA A 103 -7.26 7.20 0.27
N TRP A 104 -6.67 6.89 -0.89
CA TRP A 104 -6.04 5.60 -1.14
C TRP A 104 -4.78 5.37 -0.28
N GLY A 105 -4.02 6.43 -0.01
CA GLY A 105 -2.87 6.41 0.90
C GLY A 105 -3.22 6.12 2.37
N ILE A 106 -4.43 6.46 2.82
CA ILE A 106 -4.92 6.09 4.18
C ILE A 106 -4.96 4.57 4.35
N ILE A 107 -5.18 3.83 3.26
CA ILE A 107 -5.23 2.36 3.23
C ILE A 107 -3.87 1.77 2.81
N ASP A 108 -2.79 2.54 2.97
CA ASP A 108 -1.41 2.15 2.61
C ASP A 108 -1.31 1.64 1.16
N TYR A 109 -2.10 2.23 0.24
CA TYR A 109 -2.21 1.83 -1.17
C TYR A 109 -2.57 0.35 -1.38
N GLY A 110 -3.17 -0.31 -0.38
CA GLY A 110 -3.43 -1.75 -0.40
C GLY A 110 -2.18 -2.62 -0.19
N ARG A 111 -1.09 -2.07 0.35
CA ARG A 111 0.11 -2.85 0.69
C ARG A 111 -0.07 -3.66 1.97
N SER A 112 -0.77 -3.11 2.96
CA SER A 112 -0.94 -3.72 4.27
C SER A 112 -2.31 -4.40 4.45
N MET A 113 -2.31 -5.72 4.66
CA MET A 113 -3.51 -6.49 5.04
C MET A 113 -4.12 -5.99 6.36
N PHE A 114 -3.27 -5.58 7.30
CA PHE A 114 -3.71 -5.09 8.60
C PHE A 114 -4.43 -3.74 8.48
N GLY A 115 -3.98 -2.87 7.56
CA GLY A 115 -4.64 -1.59 7.29
C GLY A 115 -6.09 -1.77 6.83
N VAL A 116 -6.35 -2.73 5.94
CA VAL A 116 -7.71 -3.05 5.48
C VAL A 116 -8.58 -3.64 6.60
N PHE A 117 -8.01 -4.50 7.44
CA PHE A 117 -8.71 -5.03 8.61
C PHE A 117 -9.10 -3.91 9.60
N LEU A 118 -8.18 -2.99 9.89
CA LEU A 118 -8.47 -1.83 10.73
C LEU A 118 -9.53 -0.91 10.10
N LEU A 119 -9.47 -0.69 8.78
CA LEU A 119 -10.51 0.07 8.07
C LEU A 119 -11.88 -0.59 8.22
N ALA A 120 -11.97 -1.91 8.03
CA ALA A 120 -13.21 -2.67 8.23
C ALA A 120 -13.74 -2.49 9.66
N LEU A 121 -12.85 -2.59 10.66
CA LEU A 121 -13.22 -2.39 12.06
C LEU A 121 -13.74 -0.96 12.33
N ILE A 122 -13.07 0.06 11.78
CA ILE A 122 -13.49 1.46 11.90
C ILE A 122 -14.85 1.68 11.26
N ILE A 123 -15.10 1.11 10.08
CA ILE A 123 -16.40 1.21 9.40
C ILE A 123 -17.49 0.55 10.26
N VAL A 124 -17.29 -0.70 10.69
CA VAL A 124 -18.25 -1.43 11.51
C VAL A 124 -18.57 -0.70 12.82
N LEU A 125 -17.54 -0.22 13.52
CA LEU A 125 -17.72 0.53 14.76
C LEU A 125 -18.37 1.90 14.50
N GLY A 126 -18.01 2.58 13.42
CA GLY A 126 -18.59 3.86 13.02
C GLY A 126 -20.10 3.75 12.78
N PHE A 127 -20.52 2.81 11.93
CA PHE A 127 -21.95 2.55 11.70
C PHE A 127 -22.67 2.03 12.96
N GLY A 128 -22.02 1.17 13.75
CA GLY A 128 -22.55 0.69 15.03
C GLY A 128 -22.82 1.84 16.02
N LEU A 129 -21.92 2.82 16.08
CA LEU A 129 -22.11 4.05 16.87
C LEU A 129 -23.24 4.91 16.28
N THR A 130 -23.34 5.04 14.96
CA THR A 130 -24.46 5.75 14.32
C THR A 130 -25.80 5.15 14.72
N TYR A 131 -25.94 3.83 14.68
CA TYR A 131 -27.16 3.15 15.12
C TYR A 131 -27.41 3.24 16.63
N HIS A 132 -26.35 3.33 17.43
CA HIS A 132 -26.46 3.53 18.87
C HIS A 132 -26.97 4.93 19.24
N PHE A 133 -26.45 5.98 18.58
CA PHE A 133 -26.87 7.37 18.82
C PHE A 133 -28.21 7.72 18.16
N HIS A 134 -28.57 7.03 17.09
CA HIS A 134 -29.83 7.23 16.37
C HIS A 134 -30.63 5.92 16.34
N PRO A 135 -31.22 5.51 17.48
CA PRO A 135 -31.98 4.27 17.58
C PRO A 135 -33.21 4.26 16.67
N ASP A 136 -33.74 5.42 16.27
CA ASP A 136 -34.89 5.55 15.36
C ASP A 136 -34.63 4.95 13.97
N LEU A 137 -33.36 4.79 13.58
CA LEU A 137 -32.96 4.25 12.27
C LEU A 137 -33.11 2.73 12.17
N ILE A 138 -33.28 2.03 13.29
CA ILE A 138 -33.35 0.57 13.33
C ILE A 138 -34.54 0.10 14.16
N SER A 139 -35.21 -0.93 13.66
CA SER A 139 -36.29 -1.60 14.37
C SER A 139 -35.79 -2.96 14.86
N TYR A 140 -36.16 -3.27 16.09
CA TYR A 140 -35.87 -4.56 16.69
C TYR A 140 -37.13 -5.40 16.60
N GLY A 141 -36.98 -6.66 16.16
CA GLY A 141 -38.09 -7.61 16.17
C GLY A 141 -38.49 -8.01 17.60
N SER A 142 -38.93 -9.25 17.78
CA SER A 142 -39.42 -9.77 19.07
C SER A 142 -38.34 -9.98 20.14
N HIS A 143 -37.11 -9.53 19.90
CA HIS A 143 -35.97 -9.72 20.81
C HIS A 143 -35.74 -8.48 21.68
N SER A 144 -35.28 -8.71 22.91
CA SER A 144 -34.91 -7.63 23.83
C SER A 144 -33.73 -6.83 23.28
N GLN A 145 -33.87 -5.50 23.21
CA GLN A 145 -32.76 -4.60 22.91
C GLN A 145 -31.66 -4.76 23.97
N THR A 146 -30.44 -5.02 23.52
CA THR A 146 -29.25 -4.96 24.36
C THR A 146 -28.39 -3.77 23.92
N PRO A 147 -27.53 -3.22 24.79
CA PRO A 147 -26.60 -2.16 24.40
C PRO A 147 -25.67 -2.53 23.23
N PHE A 148 -25.47 -3.83 23.00
CA PHE A 148 -24.63 -4.35 21.92
C PHE A 148 -25.39 -4.60 20.60
N SER A 149 -26.72 -4.62 20.63
CA SER A 149 -27.53 -4.93 19.45
C SER A 149 -27.29 -4.01 18.23
N PRO A 150 -27.03 -2.69 18.38
CA PRO A 150 -26.66 -1.82 17.24
C PRO A 150 -25.33 -2.22 16.58
N PHE A 151 -24.34 -2.61 17.37
CA PHE A 151 -23.04 -3.07 16.87
C PHE A 151 -23.14 -4.43 16.19
N TYR A 152 -23.93 -5.33 16.77
CA TYR A 152 -24.26 -6.60 16.15
C TYR A 152 -24.93 -6.41 14.79
N PHE A 153 -25.94 -5.54 14.69
CA PHE A 153 -26.59 -5.22 13.41
C PHE A 153 -25.58 -4.68 12.38
N SER A 154 -24.68 -3.79 12.80
CA SER A 154 -23.60 -3.28 11.97
C SER A 154 -22.65 -4.40 11.46
N ILE A 155 -22.24 -5.33 12.34
CA ILE A 155 -21.38 -6.47 11.95
C ILE A 155 -22.09 -7.36 10.93
N VAL A 156 -23.33 -7.74 11.20
CA VAL A 156 -24.15 -8.64 10.37
C VAL A 156 -24.43 -8.01 9.00
N THR A 157 -24.68 -6.70 8.98
CA THR A 157 -24.92 -5.94 7.74
C THR A 157 -23.64 -5.78 6.93
N PHE A 158 -22.53 -5.40 7.57
CA PHE A 158 -21.23 -5.25 6.92
C PHE A 158 -20.72 -6.56 6.31
N THR A 159 -20.95 -7.67 7.01
CA THR A 159 -20.61 -9.02 6.53
C THR A 159 -21.64 -9.59 5.56
N THR A 160 -22.72 -8.86 5.26
CA THR A 160 -23.81 -9.27 4.36
C THR A 160 -24.54 -10.55 4.81
N LEU A 161 -24.48 -10.90 6.10
CA LEU A 161 -25.19 -12.05 6.66
C LEU A 161 -26.69 -11.82 6.73
N GLY A 162 -27.12 -10.65 7.22
CA GLY A 162 -28.52 -10.20 7.21
C GLY A 162 -29.53 -11.14 7.87
N PHE A 163 -29.35 -11.48 9.15
CA PHE A 163 -30.24 -12.41 9.87
C PHE A 163 -31.72 -11.96 9.97
N GLY A 164 -31.99 -10.67 9.82
CA GLY A 164 -33.35 -10.11 9.80
C GLY A 164 -34.00 -9.94 11.18
N ASP A 165 -33.24 -10.12 12.25
CA ASP A 165 -33.63 -9.89 13.64
C ASP A 165 -33.66 -8.39 14.01
N VAL A 166 -32.80 -7.61 13.36
CA VAL A 166 -32.81 -6.14 13.37
C VAL A 166 -32.92 -5.66 11.92
N THR A 167 -33.81 -4.72 11.67
CA THR A 167 -34.07 -4.18 10.32
C THR A 167 -33.95 -2.66 10.28
N PRO A 168 -33.57 -2.06 9.13
CA PRO A 168 -33.67 -0.61 8.99
C PRO A 168 -35.11 -0.15 9.18
N ASN A 169 -35.28 1.01 9.82
CA ASN A 169 -36.56 1.66 10.00
C ASN A 169 -36.59 2.98 9.23
N GLY A 170 -37.59 3.10 8.35
CA GLY A 170 -37.78 4.27 7.50
C GLY A 170 -36.68 4.47 6.44
N VAL A 171 -36.90 5.47 5.59
CA VAL A 171 -36.02 5.79 4.44
C VAL A 171 -34.59 6.15 4.90
N GLY A 172 -34.45 6.82 6.05
CA GLY A 172 -33.14 7.18 6.60
C GLY A 172 -32.31 5.96 6.99
N GLY A 173 -32.93 4.97 7.65
CA GLY A 173 -32.27 3.72 8.01
C GLY A 173 -31.85 2.92 6.78
N GLU A 174 -32.73 2.82 5.78
CA GLU A 174 -32.47 2.12 4.52
C GLU A 174 -31.29 2.73 3.75
N MET A 175 -31.20 4.06 3.68
CA MET A 175 -30.08 4.75 3.04
C MET A 175 -28.75 4.48 3.75
N ILE A 176 -28.72 4.55 5.08
CA ILE A 176 -27.50 4.33 5.86
C ILE A 176 -27.04 2.87 5.76
N VAL A 177 -27.96 1.90 5.84
CA VAL A 177 -27.67 0.48 5.63
C VAL A 177 -27.12 0.23 4.22
N SER A 178 -27.71 0.86 3.20
CA SER A 178 -27.22 0.75 1.81
C SER A 178 -25.78 1.26 1.68
N LEU A 179 -25.47 2.41 2.28
CA LEU A 179 -24.11 2.95 2.30
C LEU A 179 -23.12 2.04 3.05
N GLN A 180 -23.58 1.40 4.13
CA GLN A 180 -22.77 0.43 4.87
C GLN A 180 -22.41 -0.78 4.01
N VAL A 181 -23.39 -1.35 3.30
CA VAL A 181 -23.17 -2.51 2.42
C VAL A 181 -22.22 -2.18 1.27
N ILE A 182 -22.38 -1.01 0.64
CA ILE A 182 -21.46 -0.54 -0.42
C ILE A 182 -20.03 -0.44 0.13
N SER A 183 -19.86 0.16 1.30
CA SER A 183 -18.56 0.27 1.97
C SER A 183 -17.96 -1.09 2.31
N GLY A 184 -18.80 -2.04 2.72
CA GLY A 184 -18.41 -3.44 2.96
C GLY A 184 -17.85 -4.12 1.70
N TYR A 185 -18.56 -4.02 0.56
CA TYR A 185 -18.09 -4.58 -0.70
C TYR A 185 -16.79 -3.95 -1.20
N LEU A 186 -16.62 -2.63 -1.05
CA LEU A 186 -15.36 -1.97 -1.39
C LEU A 186 -14.19 -2.51 -0.56
N THR A 187 -14.42 -2.71 0.74
CA THR A 187 -13.41 -3.24 1.67
C THR A 187 -13.08 -4.71 1.37
N LEU A 188 -14.09 -5.52 1.07
CA LEU A 188 -13.93 -6.92 0.69
C LEU A 188 -13.17 -7.05 -0.65
N GLY A 189 -13.53 -6.24 -1.64
CA GLY A 189 -12.83 -6.20 -2.93
C GLY A 189 -11.36 -5.84 -2.77
N LEU A 190 -11.05 -4.88 -1.90
CA LEU A 190 -9.67 -4.53 -1.57
C LEU A 190 -8.95 -5.71 -0.88
N LEU A 191 -9.57 -6.36 0.10
CA LEU A 191 -8.98 -7.52 0.78
C LEU A 191 -8.61 -8.64 -0.21
N ILE A 192 -9.52 -8.95 -1.15
CA ILE A 192 -9.29 -9.95 -2.20
C ILE A 192 -8.12 -9.54 -3.09
N ALA A 193 -8.03 -8.27 -3.51
CA ALA A 193 -6.92 -7.78 -4.32
C ALA A 193 -5.56 -7.95 -3.63
N ILE A 194 -5.49 -7.67 -2.32
CA ILE A 194 -4.25 -7.86 -1.53
C ILE A 194 -3.89 -9.33 -1.39
N LEU A 195 -4.89 -10.19 -1.14
CA LEU A 195 -4.70 -11.63 -1.06
C LEU A 195 -4.20 -12.20 -2.39
N ALA A 196 -4.83 -11.83 -3.50
CA ALA A 196 -4.43 -12.23 -4.85
C ALA A 196 -3.00 -11.80 -5.14
N ASN A 197 -2.63 -10.54 -4.84
CA ASN A 197 -1.26 -10.06 -4.98
C ASN A 197 -0.26 -10.77 -4.07
N LYS A 198 -0.67 -11.23 -2.88
CA LYS A 198 0.20 -11.97 -1.97
C LYS A 198 0.40 -13.42 -2.42
N VAL A 199 -0.63 -14.04 -2.99
CA VAL A 199 -0.55 -15.39 -3.59
C VAL A 199 0.29 -15.35 -4.86
N ALA A 200 0.03 -14.41 -5.77
CA ALA A 200 0.78 -14.22 -7.01
C ALA A 200 2.26 -13.88 -6.77
N ARG A 201 2.62 -13.36 -5.58
CA ARG A 201 4.01 -13.12 -5.19
C ARG A 201 4.77 -14.39 -4.77
N ARG A 202 4.07 -15.50 -4.51
CA ARG A 202 4.65 -16.76 -4.04
C ARG A 202 4.69 -17.86 -5.10
N SER A 203 3.85 -17.75 -6.14
CA SER A 203 3.84 -18.60 -7.34
C SER A 203 4.83 -18.09 -8.38
#